data_AF-A0A0S8KGX6-F1
#
_entry.id   AF-A0A0S8KGX6-F1
#
_cell.length_a   1.000
_cell.length_b   1.000
_cell.length_c   1.000
_cell.angle_alpha   90.00
_cell.angle_beta   90.00
_cell.angle_gamma   90.00
#
_symmetry.space_group_name_H-M   'P 1'
#
loop_
_entity.id
_entity.type
_entity.pdbx_description
1 polymer ?
#
loop_
_entity_poly.entity_id
_entity_poly.type
_entity_poly.pdbx_seq_one_letter_code
_entity_poly.pdbx_strand_id
1 'polypeptide(L)'
;MNFAPPFQRAVDNFAVRFTGFLFASSPGMRYFGVSSDDGFGLWIDGQLVGQYAAPRAPATTDVTQNRTAGTMSFDFPTAGSYFMVLDFYENGGGEEVEFFQTNSLGGDRRLINVDAELVVFRDDDTRIEATNVVVVDQNTITCQVDLDGVEPGVWGVLVTPERGDIARSSPDDGLRITDSNADFNGDAQVDLLDLAELAKNWNRPCSEPDWCAGTDLDRGGRVGIGDLAIFAQGWLLAAD
;
A
#
# COMPACT_ATOMS: atom_id res chain seq x y z
N MET A 1 -1.81 4.75 -11.06
CA MET A 1 -2.03 5.94 -10.21
C MET A 1 -1.29 7.12 -10.84
N ASN A 2 -1.91 8.31 -10.87
CA ASN A 2 -1.33 9.52 -11.44
C ASN A 2 -0.74 10.35 -10.29
N PHE A 3 0.58 10.42 -10.15
CA PHE A 3 1.19 11.27 -9.13
C PHE A 3 0.86 12.73 -9.45
N ALA A 4 0.13 13.41 -8.57
CA ALA A 4 0.03 14.86 -8.63
C ALA A 4 1.42 15.43 -8.31
N PRO A 5 2.02 16.24 -9.20
CA PRO A 5 3.33 16.84 -8.93
C PRO A 5 3.24 17.67 -7.64
N PRO A 6 4.30 17.69 -6.81
CA PRO A 6 4.34 18.54 -5.63
C PRO A 6 4.02 19.99 -6.03
N PHE A 7 3.12 20.61 -5.26
CA PHE A 7 2.43 21.87 -5.57
C PHE A 7 3.34 23.11 -5.35
N GLN A 8 4.55 23.11 -5.90
CA GLN A 8 5.42 24.30 -5.93
C GLN A 8 6.07 24.42 -7.30
N ARG A 9 5.38 25.10 -8.23
CA ARG A 9 5.97 25.52 -9.51
C ARG A 9 6.79 26.79 -9.28
N ALA A 10 8.05 26.80 -9.76
CA ALA A 10 8.93 27.96 -9.87
C ALA A 10 9.48 28.54 -8.55
N VAL A 11 9.88 27.69 -7.61
CA VAL A 11 10.68 28.11 -6.46
C VAL A 11 12.02 27.40 -6.57
N ASP A 12 13.12 28.14 -6.54
CA ASP A 12 14.47 27.57 -6.42
C ASP A 12 14.76 27.28 -4.93
N ASN A 13 15.70 26.37 -4.65
CA ASN A 13 16.17 26.07 -3.28
C ASN A 13 15.12 25.37 -2.41
N PHE A 14 14.58 24.26 -2.90
CA PHE A 14 13.66 23.43 -2.13
C PHE A 14 14.20 22.01 -1.94
N ALA A 15 13.59 21.29 -1.01
CA ALA A 15 13.81 19.87 -0.83
C ALA A 15 12.49 19.14 -0.68
N VAL A 16 12.42 17.93 -1.21
CA VAL A 16 11.28 17.03 -1.12
C VAL A 16 11.75 15.71 -0.54
N ARG A 17 11.00 15.18 0.43
CA ARG A 17 11.19 13.83 0.96
C ARG A 17 10.01 12.97 0.53
N PHE A 18 10.29 11.93 -0.24
CA PHE A 18 9.37 10.86 -0.55
C PHE A 18 9.57 9.73 0.46
N THR A 19 8.49 9.33 1.13
CA THR A 19 8.47 8.20 2.07
C THR A 19 7.42 7.20 1.62
N GLY A 20 7.64 5.94 1.95
CA GLY A 20 6.76 4.84 1.62
C GLY A 20 7.45 3.51 1.80
N PHE A 21 6.86 2.46 1.25
CA PHE A 21 7.42 1.12 1.32
C PHE A 21 7.63 0.56 -0.09
N LEU A 22 8.80 -0.04 -0.30
CA LEU A 22 9.10 -0.86 -1.46
C LEU A 22 8.62 -2.29 -1.19
N PHE A 23 7.74 -2.81 -2.03
CA PHE A 23 7.37 -4.22 -2.01
C PHE A 23 8.27 -5.04 -2.92
N ALA A 24 8.96 -6.02 -2.34
CA ALA A 24 9.68 -7.06 -3.07
C ALA A 24 8.93 -8.39 -2.94
N SER A 25 8.43 -8.92 -4.06
CA SER A 25 7.67 -10.19 -4.10
C SER A 25 8.53 -11.43 -3.86
N SER A 26 9.85 -11.29 -3.89
CA SER A 26 10.82 -12.36 -3.68
C SER A 26 12.12 -11.81 -3.10
N PRO A 27 12.88 -12.62 -2.33
CA PRO A 27 14.17 -12.21 -1.84
C PRO A 27 15.20 -11.99 -2.96
N GLY A 28 16.29 -11.33 -2.60
CA GLY A 28 17.51 -11.22 -3.39
C GLY A 28 17.87 -9.79 -3.82
N MET A 29 19.08 -9.68 -4.35
CA MET A 29 19.69 -8.41 -4.75
C MET A 29 18.94 -7.74 -5.90
N ARG A 30 18.56 -6.47 -5.69
CA ARG A 30 18.02 -5.57 -6.73
C ARG A 30 18.90 -4.34 -6.91
N TYR A 31 18.79 -3.75 -8.09
CA TYR A 31 19.64 -2.64 -8.53
C TYR A 31 18.77 -1.47 -8.97
N PHE A 32 19.27 -0.27 -8.71
CA PHE A 32 18.50 0.96 -8.80
C PHE A 32 19.24 2.04 -9.57
N GLY A 33 18.50 3.03 -10.03
CA GLY A 33 19.02 4.28 -10.54
C GLY A 33 18.13 5.46 -10.12
N VAL A 34 18.76 6.63 -9.97
CA VAL A 34 18.06 7.91 -9.78
C VAL A 34 18.59 8.90 -10.82
N SER A 35 17.69 9.43 -11.65
CA SER A 35 17.94 10.63 -12.47
C SER A 35 17.56 11.82 -11.61
N SER A 36 18.43 12.81 -11.46
CA SER A 36 18.05 14.05 -10.77
C SER A 36 18.83 15.29 -11.22
N ASP A 37 18.18 16.44 -11.02
CA ASP A 37 18.71 17.81 -11.06
C ASP A 37 18.04 18.56 -9.88
N ASP A 38 18.67 18.74 -8.72
CA ASP A 38 20.08 18.53 -8.40
C ASP A 38 20.36 17.15 -7.76
N GLY A 39 20.43 17.10 -6.43
CA GLY A 39 20.96 15.99 -5.65
C GLY A 39 19.89 15.17 -4.96
N PHE A 40 20.26 13.97 -4.52
CA PHE A 40 19.35 13.04 -3.86
C PHE A 40 20.05 12.17 -2.81
N GLY A 41 19.26 11.56 -1.93
CA GLY A 41 19.66 10.43 -1.10
C GLY A 41 18.55 9.37 -1.08
N LEU A 42 18.92 8.11 -1.22
CA LEU A 42 18.03 6.96 -1.21
C LEU A 42 18.41 6.01 -0.07
N TRP A 43 17.43 5.72 0.78
CA TRP A 43 17.53 4.74 1.86
C TRP A 43 16.44 3.69 1.74
N ILE A 44 16.79 2.44 2.06
CA ILE A 44 15.85 1.32 2.17
C ILE A 44 16.17 0.62 3.49
N ASP A 45 15.15 0.42 4.33
CA ASP A 45 15.25 -0.15 5.68
C ASP A 45 16.32 0.54 6.54
N GLY A 46 16.38 1.87 6.43
CA GLY A 46 17.38 2.72 7.09
C GLY A 46 18.82 2.61 6.53
N GLN A 47 19.08 1.72 5.57
CA GLN A 47 20.39 1.56 4.94
C GLN A 47 20.55 2.53 3.77
N LEU A 48 21.69 3.21 3.69
CA LEU A 48 22.01 4.08 2.55
C LEU A 48 22.27 3.23 1.31
N VAL A 49 21.38 3.31 0.33
CA VAL A 49 21.49 2.61 -0.96
C VAL A 49 22.29 3.45 -1.95
N GLY A 50 22.06 4.75 -1.96
CA GLY A 50 22.86 5.67 -2.76
C GLY A 50 22.55 7.13 -2.52
N GLN A 51 23.53 7.99 -2.78
CA GLN A 51 23.43 9.43 -2.62
C GLN A 51 24.34 10.16 -3.60
N TYR A 52 23.82 11.23 -4.20
CA TYR A 52 24.58 12.24 -4.91
C TYR A 52 24.29 13.62 -4.29
N ALA A 53 25.24 14.16 -3.53
CA ALA A 53 24.99 15.34 -2.69
C ALA A 53 25.34 16.68 -3.36
N ALA A 54 26.19 16.69 -4.38
CA ALA A 54 26.60 17.93 -5.05
C ALA A 54 25.51 18.44 -6.01
N PRO A 55 25.45 19.75 -6.30
CA PRO A 55 24.58 20.27 -7.35
C PRO A 55 25.04 19.76 -8.73
N ARG A 56 24.09 19.51 -9.62
CA ARG A 56 24.33 18.99 -10.98
C ARG A 56 23.16 19.31 -11.91
N ALA A 57 23.47 19.53 -13.18
CA ALA A 57 22.49 19.41 -14.26
C ALA A 57 21.96 17.95 -14.36
N PRO A 58 20.89 17.67 -15.14
CA PRO A 58 20.21 16.39 -15.13
C PRO A 58 21.15 15.24 -15.47
N ALA A 59 21.27 14.28 -14.55
CA ALA A 59 22.11 13.10 -14.76
C ALA A 59 21.62 11.89 -13.95
N THR A 60 21.92 10.70 -14.49
CA THR A 60 21.71 9.44 -13.81
C THR A 60 22.85 9.13 -12.83
N THR A 61 22.47 8.62 -11.67
CA THR A 61 23.32 7.85 -10.75
C THR A 61 22.74 6.45 -10.64
N ASP A 62 23.48 5.44 -11.07
CA ASP A 62 23.11 4.01 -11.02
C ASP A 62 24.31 3.16 -10.56
N VAL A 63 24.24 1.85 -10.75
CA VAL A 63 25.30 0.89 -10.38
C VAL A 63 26.59 1.05 -11.19
N THR A 64 26.52 1.80 -12.29
CA THR A 64 27.66 2.13 -13.15
C THR A 64 28.08 3.57 -12.88
N GLN A 65 29.32 3.93 -13.17
CA GLN A 65 29.89 5.29 -13.01
C GLN A 65 30.42 5.65 -11.60
N ASN A 66 30.15 4.87 -10.56
CA ASN A 66 30.69 5.11 -9.20
C ASN A 66 30.45 6.55 -8.71
N ARG A 67 29.25 7.09 -9.00
CA ARG A 67 28.86 8.47 -8.68
C ARG A 67 28.20 8.62 -7.31
N THR A 68 28.04 7.53 -6.57
CA THR A 68 27.19 7.49 -5.37
C THR A 68 27.98 7.22 -4.09
N ALA A 69 27.55 7.81 -2.97
CA ALA A 69 27.85 7.24 -1.66
C ALA A 69 26.85 6.09 -1.42
N GLY A 70 27.21 4.89 -1.88
CA GLY A 70 26.38 3.69 -1.84
C GLY A 70 26.70 2.76 -3.00
N THR A 71 25.91 1.70 -3.19
CA THR A 71 26.09 0.73 -4.27
C THR A 71 25.00 0.81 -5.34
N MET A 72 23.95 1.62 -5.11
CA MET A 72 22.71 1.60 -5.89
C MET A 72 22.11 0.19 -5.97
N SER A 73 22.29 -0.61 -4.92
CA SER A 73 21.74 -1.96 -4.80
C SER A 73 21.29 -2.23 -3.37
N PHE A 74 20.31 -3.11 -3.23
CA PHE A 74 19.80 -3.56 -1.92
C PHE A 74 19.47 -5.04 -1.99
N ASP A 75 19.86 -5.80 -0.97
CA ASP A 75 19.51 -7.22 -0.84
C ASP A 75 18.26 -7.35 0.01
N PHE A 76 17.15 -7.79 -0.60
CA PHE A 76 15.91 -8.05 0.12
C PHE A 76 15.98 -9.45 0.75
N PRO A 77 16.15 -9.60 2.08
CA PRO A 77 16.39 -10.92 2.69
C PRO A 77 15.19 -11.87 2.57
N THR A 78 13.97 -11.34 2.51
CA THR A 78 12.72 -12.08 2.37
C THR A 78 11.80 -11.33 1.41
N ALA A 79 10.75 -11.99 0.90
CA ALA A 79 9.65 -11.25 0.30
C ALA A 79 9.00 -10.37 1.37
N GLY A 80 8.57 -9.16 0.99
CA GLY A 80 7.92 -8.24 1.92
C GLY A 80 8.15 -6.77 1.59
N SER A 81 7.74 -5.94 2.55
CA SER A 81 7.72 -4.49 2.43
C SER A 81 8.87 -3.88 3.22
N TYR A 82 9.59 -2.95 2.59
CA TYR A 82 10.77 -2.31 3.17
C TYR A 82 10.62 -0.80 3.11
N PHE A 83 10.74 -0.13 4.26
CA PHE A 83 10.57 1.31 4.33
C PHE A 83 11.63 2.02 3.49
N MET A 84 11.21 2.96 2.66
CA MET A 84 12.03 3.69 1.72
C MET A 84 11.95 5.19 2.01
N VAL A 85 13.11 5.84 1.95
CA VAL A 85 13.22 7.30 1.92
C VAL A 85 13.96 7.70 0.66
N LEU A 86 13.36 8.56 -0.16
CA LEU A 86 14.05 9.27 -1.24
C LEU A 86 13.99 10.76 -0.95
N ASP A 87 15.13 11.34 -0.57
CA ASP A 87 15.29 12.78 -0.48
C ASP A 87 15.79 13.32 -1.81
N PHE A 88 15.24 14.45 -2.21
CA PHE A 88 15.61 15.22 -3.39
C PHE A 88 15.74 16.70 -3.00
N TYR A 89 16.69 17.40 -3.59
CA TYR A 89 16.75 18.86 -3.50
C TYR A 89 17.06 19.49 -4.85
N GLU A 90 16.62 20.74 -4.99
CA GLU A 90 16.91 21.64 -6.10
C GLU A 90 17.60 22.89 -5.53
N ASN A 91 18.60 23.40 -6.22
CA ASN A 91 19.46 24.52 -5.82
C ASN A 91 19.68 25.50 -7.00
N GLY A 92 18.60 25.77 -7.72
CA GLY A 92 18.51 26.67 -8.87
C GLY A 92 18.80 25.98 -10.22
N GLY A 93 18.02 26.32 -11.24
CA GLY A 93 18.24 25.83 -12.60
C GLY A 93 17.03 25.07 -13.13
N GLY A 94 17.23 23.82 -13.54
CA GLY A 94 16.16 22.90 -13.89
C GLY A 94 15.88 21.93 -12.75
N GLU A 95 14.70 21.32 -12.76
CA GLU A 95 14.28 20.41 -11.70
C GLU A 95 13.81 19.06 -12.25
N GLU A 96 14.38 17.97 -11.76
CA GLU A 96 13.96 16.59 -12.11
C GLU A 96 14.31 15.62 -10.99
N VAL A 97 13.42 14.65 -10.74
CA VAL A 97 13.78 13.41 -10.05
C VAL A 97 12.99 12.23 -10.61
N GLU A 98 13.69 11.16 -10.98
CA GLU A 98 13.10 9.90 -11.42
C GLU A 98 13.78 8.72 -10.70
N PHE A 99 12.98 7.83 -10.10
CA PHE A 99 13.46 6.61 -9.43
C PHE A 99 13.09 5.36 -10.24
N PHE A 100 14.06 4.49 -10.50
CA PHE A 100 13.91 3.34 -11.38
C PHE A 100 14.74 2.14 -10.95
N GLN A 101 14.34 0.94 -11.38
CA GLN A 101 15.17 -0.27 -11.35
C GLN A 101 16.06 -0.39 -12.58
N THR A 102 17.18 -1.06 -12.39
CA THR A 102 18.07 -1.52 -13.47
C THR A 102 18.43 -2.99 -13.26
N ASN A 103 19.11 -3.58 -14.24
CA ASN A 103 19.89 -4.80 -14.01
C ASN A 103 21.23 -4.47 -13.31
N SER A 104 22.02 -5.51 -13.01
CA SER A 104 23.32 -5.39 -12.34
C SER A 104 24.40 -4.63 -13.12
N LEU A 105 24.13 -4.29 -14.39
CA LEU A 105 25.00 -3.55 -15.29
C LEU A 105 24.45 -2.15 -15.61
N GLY A 106 23.42 -1.68 -14.90
CA GLY A 106 22.77 -0.39 -15.16
C GLY A 106 21.90 -0.34 -16.42
N GLY A 107 21.69 -1.48 -17.09
CA GLY A 107 20.80 -1.60 -18.24
C GLY A 107 19.35 -1.95 -17.83
N ASP A 108 18.47 -2.10 -18.82
CA ASP A 108 17.04 -2.44 -18.61
C ASP A 108 16.35 -1.51 -17.61
N ARG A 109 16.41 -0.20 -17.89
CA ARG A 109 15.78 0.84 -17.07
C ARG A 109 14.26 0.62 -17.00
N ARG A 110 13.73 0.46 -15.79
CA ARG A 110 12.30 0.32 -15.49
C ARG A 110 11.86 1.32 -14.43
N LEU A 111 10.93 2.20 -14.75
CA LEU A 111 10.40 3.19 -13.80
C LEU A 111 9.59 2.49 -12.71
N ILE A 112 9.93 2.78 -11.45
CA ILE A 112 9.19 2.31 -10.28
C ILE A 112 7.72 2.77 -10.40
N ASN A 113 6.78 1.88 -10.08
CA ASN A 113 5.33 2.07 -10.23
C ASN A 113 4.79 2.19 -11.66
N VAL A 114 5.62 2.02 -12.69
CA VAL A 114 5.18 2.03 -14.09
C VAL A 114 5.42 0.67 -14.72
N ASP A 115 6.68 0.23 -14.81
CA ASP A 115 7.09 -0.98 -15.53
C ASP A 115 8.23 -1.75 -14.85
N ALA A 116 8.46 -1.45 -13.57
CA ALA A 116 9.37 -2.16 -12.69
C ALA A 116 8.63 -3.21 -11.85
N GLU A 117 9.30 -4.32 -11.53
CA GLU A 117 8.74 -5.36 -10.65
C GLU A 117 8.52 -4.85 -9.21
N LEU A 118 9.30 -3.87 -8.75
CA LEU A 118 9.14 -3.25 -7.44
C LEU A 118 8.09 -2.15 -7.51
N VAL A 119 7.25 -2.13 -6.47
CA VAL A 119 6.19 -1.13 -6.32
C VAL A 119 6.44 -0.35 -5.03
N VAL A 120 6.36 0.98 -5.10
CA VAL A 120 6.34 1.89 -3.96
C VAL A 120 4.91 2.28 -3.65
N PHE A 121 4.52 2.16 -2.39
CA PHE A 121 3.25 2.65 -1.86
C PHE A 121 3.51 3.58 -0.68
N ARG A 122 2.55 4.44 -0.34
CA ARG A 122 2.73 5.41 0.74
C ARG A 122 2.58 4.73 2.10
N ASP A 123 3.08 5.39 3.14
CA ASP A 123 3.09 4.93 4.53
C ASP A 123 1.69 4.60 5.09
N ASP A 124 0.61 5.04 4.43
CA ASP A 124 -0.79 4.85 4.81
C ASP A 124 -1.51 3.69 4.08
N ASP A 125 -0.87 3.02 3.11
CA ASP A 125 -1.47 1.89 2.41
C ASP A 125 -1.25 0.57 3.20
N THR A 126 -2.32 0.03 3.77
CA THR A 126 -2.31 -1.33 4.33
C THR A 126 -2.39 -2.34 3.18
N ARG A 127 -1.55 -3.38 3.21
CA ARG A 127 -1.52 -4.44 2.19
C ARG A 127 -1.60 -5.82 2.84
N ILE A 128 -2.44 -6.67 2.27
CA ILE A 128 -2.62 -8.05 2.69
C ILE A 128 -2.11 -8.93 1.57
N GLU A 129 -1.06 -9.71 1.84
CA GLU A 129 -0.54 -10.63 0.85
C GLU A 129 -1.44 -11.86 0.74
N ALA A 130 -1.78 -12.21 -0.50
CA ALA A 130 -2.47 -13.45 -0.77
C ALA A 130 -1.47 -14.62 -0.73
N THR A 131 -1.87 -15.72 -0.11
CA THR A 131 -1.16 -17.00 -0.09
C THR A 131 -1.87 -18.02 -0.99
N ASN A 132 -1.21 -19.15 -1.29
CA ASN A 132 -1.78 -20.22 -2.11
C ASN A 132 -2.37 -19.73 -3.46
N VAL A 133 -1.67 -18.79 -4.10
CA VAL A 133 -2.05 -18.23 -5.40
C VAL A 133 -1.84 -19.27 -6.51
N VAL A 134 -2.90 -19.65 -7.21
CA VAL A 134 -2.89 -20.65 -8.29
C VAL A 134 -3.64 -20.10 -9.50
N VAL A 135 -2.98 -20.08 -10.66
CA VAL A 135 -3.62 -19.80 -11.95
C VAL A 135 -4.30 -21.09 -12.41
N VAL A 136 -5.63 -21.12 -12.39
CA VAL A 136 -6.42 -22.31 -12.76
C VAL A 136 -6.61 -22.37 -14.28
N ASP A 137 -6.98 -21.25 -14.89
CA ASP A 137 -7.12 -21.09 -16.33
C ASP A 137 -7.02 -19.60 -16.73
N GLN A 138 -7.27 -19.31 -18.02
CA GLN A 138 -7.22 -17.95 -18.60
C GLN A 138 -8.16 -16.93 -17.93
N ASN A 139 -9.16 -17.38 -17.16
CA ASN A 139 -10.17 -16.53 -16.54
C ASN A 139 -10.20 -16.65 -15.02
N THR A 140 -9.38 -17.52 -14.43
CA THR A 140 -9.54 -17.91 -13.01
C THR A 140 -8.20 -17.99 -12.30
N ILE A 141 -8.07 -17.19 -11.23
CA ILE A 141 -7.00 -17.28 -10.25
C ILE A 141 -7.66 -17.55 -8.89
N THR A 142 -7.13 -18.51 -8.14
CA THR A 142 -7.54 -18.77 -6.76
C THR A 142 -6.43 -18.38 -5.81
N CYS A 143 -6.77 -17.85 -4.63
CA CYS A 143 -5.82 -17.53 -3.58
C CYS A 143 -6.51 -17.54 -2.21
N GLN A 144 -5.73 -17.45 -1.15
CA GLN A 144 -6.19 -17.26 0.24
C GLN A 144 -5.70 -15.90 0.72
N VAL A 145 -6.56 -15.14 1.40
CA VAL A 145 -6.24 -13.82 1.93
C VAL A 145 -6.60 -13.82 3.42
N ASP A 146 -5.65 -13.47 4.28
CA ASP A 146 -5.88 -13.38 5.72
C ASP A 146 -6.45 -12.00 6.07
N LEU A 147 -7.70 -11.97 6.53
CA LEU A 147 -8.43 -10.72 6.82
C LEU A 147 -8.51 -10.42 8.32
N ASP A 148 -7.79 -11.17 9.17
CA ASP A 148 -7.82 -10.95 10.61
C ASP A 148 -7.29 -9.54 10.97
N GLY A 149 -8.08 -8.79 11.73
CA GLY A 149 -7.76 -7.41 12.14
C GLY A 149 -7.70 -6.38 11.00
N VAL A 150 -8.16 -6.72 9.79
CA VAL A 150 -8.17 -5.82 8.63
C VAL A 150 -9.36 -4.86 8.69
N GLU A 151 -9.14 -3.58 8.39
CA GLU A 151 -10.20 -2.57 8.40
C GLU A 151 -11.30 -2.90 7.36
N PRO A 152 -12.58 -2.89 7.78
CA PRO A 152 -13.71 -3.03 6.87
C PRO A 152 -13.71 -1.94 5.79
N GLY A 153 -14.07 -2.29 4.56
CA GLY A 153 -14.08 -1.31 3.48
C GLY A 153 -13.92 -1.93 2.09
N VAL A 154 -13.72 -1.04 1.12
CA VAL A 154 -13.41 -1.43 -0.25
C VAL A 154 -11.90 -1.46 -0.43
N TRP A 155 -11.40 -2.59 -0.88
CA TRP A 155 -10.00 -2.88 -1.10
C TRP A 155 -9.76 -3.12 -2.59
N GLY A 156 -8.73 -2.48 -3.13
CA GLY A 156 -8.25 -2.80 -4.47
C GLY A 156 -7.58 -4.17 -4.47
N VAL A 157 -7.82 -4.97 -5.51
CA VAL A 157 -7.10 -6.23 -5.71
C VAL A 157 -6.05 -6.02 -6.77
N LEU A 158 -4.79 -6.21 -6.42
CA LEU A 158 -3.68 -6.11 -7.37
C LEU A 158 -3.21 -7.51 -7.79
N VAL A 159 -3.36 -7.82 -9.08
CA VAL A 159 -2.81 -9.04 -9.68
C VAL A 159 -1.57 -8.71 -10.49
N THR A 160 -0.44 -9.29 -10.11
CA THR A 160 0.85 -9.14 -10.79
C THR A 160 1.28 -10.48 -11.38
N PRO A 161 1.45 -10.60 -12.71
CA PRO A 161 1.98 -11.81 -13.33
C PRO A 161 3.42 -12.12 -12.87
N GLU A 162 3.80 -13.40 -12.86
CA GLU A 162 5.19 -13.82 -12.52
C GLU A 162 6.27 -13.26 -13.45
N ARG A 163 5.89 -12.83 -14.67
CA ARG A 163 6.82 -12.25 -15.66
C ARG A 163 6.20 -11.05 -16.38
N GLY A 164 6.68 -9.87 -16.01
CA GLY A 164 6.45 -8.61 -16.74
C GLY A 164 5.08 -7.96 -16.50
N ASP A 165 5.09 -6.64 -16.36
CA ASP A 165 3.93 -5.84 -15.92
C ASP A 165 2.85 -5.58 -17.00
N ILE A 166 3.01 -6.16 -18.19
CA ILE A 166 2.12 -5.94 -19.35
C ILE A 166 0.67 -6.40 -19.13
N ALA A 167 0.39 -7.19 -18.09
CA ALA A 167 -0.96 -7.64 -17.75
C ALA A 167 -1.34 -7.35 -16.29
N ARG A 168 -0.68 -6.38 -15.64
CA ARG A 168 -1.07 -5.93 -14.29
C ARG A 168 -2.51 -5.41 -14.33
N SER A 169 -3.38 -6.00 -13.51
CA SER A 169 -4.77 -5.57 -13.39
C SER A 169 -5.07 -5.14 -11.96
N SER A 170 -5.85 -4.07 -11.85
CA SER A 170 -6.44 -3.59 -10.61
C SER A 170 -7.91 -3.38 -10.90
N PRO A 171 -8.76 -4.39 -10.72
CA PRO A 171 -10.20 -4.19 -10.77
C PRO A 171 -10.58 -3.13 -9.73
N ASP A 172 -11.29 -2.09 -10.16
CA ASP A 172 -11.92 -1.15 -9.23
C ASP A 172 -12.88 -1.94 -8.33
N ASP A 173 -12.87 -1.68 -7.03
CA ASP A 173 -13.66 -2.39 -6.02
C ASP A 173 -13.46 -3.93 -5.98
N GLY A 174 -12.23 -4.40 -6.24
CA GLY A 174 -11.91 -5.83 -6.39
C GLY A 174 -12.22 -6.73 -5.18
N LEU A 175 -12.20 -6.19 -3.95
CA LEU A 175 -12.58 -6.89 -2.73
C LEU A 175 -13.36 -5.93 -1.82
N ARG A 176 -14.50 -6.36 -1.28
CA ARG A 176 -15.19 -5.63 -0.22
C ARG A 176 -15.16 -6.46 1.05
N ILE A 177 -14.42 -5.98 2.04
CA ILE A 177 -14.42 -6.55 3.38
C ILE A 177 -15.59 -5.93 4.12
N THR A 178 -16.62 -6.73 4.35
CA THR A 178 -17.66 -6.38 5.29
C THR A 178 -17.20 -6.83 6.65
N ASP A 179 -17.09 -5.89 7.59
CA ASP A 179 -17.10 -6.26 8.99
C ASP A 179 -18.35 -7.11 9.23
N SER A 180 -18.25 -8.19 9.99
CA SER A 180 -19.40 -8.66 10.73
C SER A 180 -19.62 -7.67 11.88
N ASN A 181 -20.03 -6.43 11.54
CA ASN A 181 -20.38 -5.35 12.48
C ASN A 181 -21.44 -5.78 13.52
N ALA A 182 -22.00 -6.96 13.33
CA ALA A 182 -23.06 -7.58 14.10
C ALA A 182 -22.57 -8.68 15.07
N ASP A 183 -21.27 -9.01 15.14
CA ASP A 183 -20.71 -9.85 16.21
C ASP A 183 -20.34 -8.94 17.39
N PHE A 184 -21.27 -8.79 18.32
CA PHE A 184 -21.10 -7.90 19.47
C PHE A 184 -20.46 -8.63 20.65
N ASN A 185 -20.45 -9.96 20.63
CA ASN A 185 -20.02 -10.78 21.76
C ASN A 185 -18.59 -11.33 21.58
N GLY A 186 -18.04 -11.25 20.36
CA GLY A 186 -16.67 -11.59 19.99
C GLY A 186 -16.42 -13.09 19.83
N ASP A 187 -17.47 -13.88 19.55
CA ASP A 187 -17.36 -15.33 19.32
C ASP A 187 -17.25 -15.71 17.84
N ALA A 188 -17.07 -14.73 16.96
CA ALA A 188 -16.93 -14.86 15.52
C ALA A 188 -18.18 -15.44 14.82
N GLN A 189 -19.34 -15.38 15.47
CA GLN A 189 -20.63 -15.74 14.89
C GLN A 189 -21.57 -14.55 15.00
N VAL A 190 -22.48 -14.40 14.03
CA VAL A 190 -23.59 -13.45 14.14
C VAL A 190 -24.85 -14.26 14.38
N ASP A 191 -25.23 -14.38 15.64
CA ASP A 191 -26.30 -15.26 16.08
C ASP A 191 -27.24 -14.63 17.12
N LEU A 192 -28.02 -15.47 17.80
CA LEU A 192 -28.99 -15.01 18.80
C LEU A 192 -28.35 -14.31 20.01
N LEU A 193 -27.09 -14.58 20.33
CA LEU A 193 -26.33 -13.91 21.38
C LEU A 193 -26.03 -12.47 20.99
N ASP A 194 -25.69 -12.21 19.73
CA ASP A 194 -25.49 -10.86 19.24
C ASP A 194 -26.79 -10.08 19.10
N LEU A 195 -27.86 -10.75 18.65
CA LEU A 195 -29.19 -10.13 18.64
C LEU A 195 -29.60 -9.72 20.06
N ALA A 196 -29.19 -10.48 21.08
CA ALA A 196 -29.43 -10.13 22.47
C ALA A 196 -28.64 -8.88 22.88
N GLU A 197 -27.39 -8.73 22.45
CA GLU A 197 -26.59 -7.51 22.69
C GLU A 197 -27.21 -6.27 21.99
N LEU A 198 -27.65 -6.41 20.74
CA LEU A 198 -28.36 -5.36 20.01
C LEU A 198 -29.67 -4.97 20.73
N ALA A 199 -30.44 -5.97 21.17
CA ALA A 199 -31.70 -5.75 21.86
C ALA A 199 -31.53 -5.07 23.24
N LYS A 200 -30.40 -5.29 23.95
CA LYS A 200 -30.10 -4.60 25.22
C LYS A 200 -30.03 -3.08 25.05
N ASN A 201 -29.64 -2.61 23.87
CA ASN A 201 -29.53 -1.19 23.57
C ASN A 201 -30.72 -0.65 22.76
N TRP A 202 -31.77 -1.44 22.54
CA TRP A 202 -32.92 -1.04 21.72
C TRP A 202 -33.56 0.27 22.17
N ASN A 203 -33.72 1.21 21.23
CA ASN A 203 -34.24 2.56 21.42
C ASN A 203 -33.46 3.43 22.42
N ARG A 204 -32.25 3.00 22.80
CA ARG A 204 -31.33 3.77 23.64
C ARG A 204 -30.71 4.90 22.82
N PRO A 205 -30.58 6.12 23.37
CA PRO A 205 -29.79 7.17 22.73
C PRO A 205 -28.30 6.82 22.77
N CYS A 206 -27.64 6.98 21.63
CA CYS A 206 -26.22 6.63 21.42
C CYS A 206 -25.46 7.85 20.89
N SER A 207 -24.18 7.96 21.22
CA SER A 207 -23.30 9.02 20.76
C SER A 207 -21.85 8.55 20.77
N GLU A 208 -20.95 9.36 20.20
CA GLU A 208 -19.51 9.17 20.37
C GLU A 208 -19.11 9.05 21.85
N PRO A 209 -18.06 8.27 22.18
CA PRO A 209 -17.15 7.59 21.23
C PRO A 209 -17.59 6.17 20.85
N ASP A 210 -18.53 5.56 21.56
CA ASP A 210 -18.76 4.11 21.51
C ASP A 210 -20.07 3.67 20.84
N TRP A 211 -20.97 4.61 20.49
CA TRP A 211 -22.21 4.33 19.77
C TRP A 211 -23.00 3.14 20.36
N CYS A 212 -23.18 3.16 21.69
CA CYS A 212 -23.80 2.07 22.44
C CYS A 212 -23.05 0.74 22.30
N ALA A 213 -21.74 0.77 22.55
CA ALA A 213 -20.85 -0.38 22.40
C ALA A 213 -20.93 -1.01 20.99
N GLY A 214 -21.04 -0.18 19.95
CA GLY A 214 -21.10 -0.59 18.56
C GLY A 214 -22.47 -1.06 18.06
N THR A 215 -23.51 -1.08 18.89
CA THR A 215 -24.85 -1.58 18.49
C THR A 215 -25.69 -0.58 17.69
N ASP A 216 -25.31 0.70 17.64
CA ASP A 216 -25.84 1.70 16.69
C ASP A 216 -25.01 1.66 15.39
N LEU A 217 -25.38 0.71 14.54
CA LEU A 217 -24.71 0.31 13.30
C LEU A 217 -24.83 1.35 12.19
N ASP A 218 -25.98 2.04 12.12
CA ASP A 218 -26.20 3.11 11.13
C ASP A 218 -25.75 4.49 11.62
N ARG A 219 -25.31 4.59 12.89
CA ARG A 219 -24.89 5.83 13.58
C ARG A 219 -25.98 6.90 13.57
N GLY A 220 -27.25 6.49 13.55
CA GLY A 220 -28.43 7.34 13.59
C GLY A 220 -28.68 7.98 14.97
N GLY A 221 -27.88 7.64 15.96
CA GLY A 221 -27.96 8.14 17.34
C GLY A 221 -28.94 7.36 18.21
N ARG A 222 -29.49 6.25 17.71
CA ARG A 222 -30.37 5.32 18.43
C ARG A 222 -30.33 3.95 17.79
N VAL A 223 -30.21 2.90 18.61
CA VAL A 223 -30.41 1.53 18.15
C VAL A 223 -31.89 1.31 17.82
N GLY A 224 -32.19 0.91 16.59
CA GLY A 224 -33.55 0.70 16.10
C GLY A 224 -33.62 -0.17 14.86
N ILE A 225 -34.65 0.08 14.04
CA ILE A 225 -34.96 -0.77 12.89
C ILE A 225 -33.91 -0.65 11.77
N GLY A 226 -33.22 0.49 11.68
CA GLY A 226 -32.10 0.68 10.76
C GLY A 226 -30.95 -0.26 11.11
N ASP A 227 -30.58 -0.30 12.39
CA ASP A 227 -29.54 -1.21 12.91
C ASP A 227 -29.95 -2.67 12.77
N LEU A 228 -31.19 -3.02 13.08
CA LEU A 228 -31.68 -4.39 12.89
C LEU A 228 -31.61 -4.84 11.41
N ALA A 229 -31.81 -3.92 10.46
CA ALA A 229 -31.69 -4.20 9.04
C ALA A 229 -30.23 -4.41 8.60
N ILE A 230 -29.26 -3.77 9.26
CA ILE A 230 -27.83 -4.00 9.03
C ILE A 230 -27.42 -5.33 9.69
N PHE A 231 -27.85 -5.57 10.93
CA PHE A 231 -27.63 -6.82 11.65
C PHE A 231 -28.11 -8.04 10.87
N ALA A 232 -29.30 -7.96 10.27
CA ALA A 232 -29.87 -9.04 9.47
C ALA A 232 -29.06 -9.40 8.21
N GLN A 233 -28.18 -8.52 7.72
CA GLN A 233 -27.30 -8.82 6.58
C GLN A 233 -26.17 -9.79 6.95
N GLY A 234 -25.75 -9.79 8.23
CA GLY A 234 -24.75 -10.70 8.77
C GLY A 234 -25.32 -11.99 9.37
N TRP A 235 -26.64 -12.09 9.50
CA TRP A 235 -27.32 -13.16 10.25
C TRP A 235 -27.03 -14.56 9.71
N LEU A 236 -26.51 -15.45 10.57
CA LEU A 236 -26.19 -16.85 10.25
C LEU A 236 -25.23 -17.01 9.04
N LEU A 237 -24.41 -16.00 8.73
CA LEU A 237 -23.25 -16.21 7.88
C LEU A 237 -22.28 -17.09 8.68
N ALA A 238 -22.19 -18.36 8.32
CA ALA A 238 -21.27 -19.29 8.97
C ALA A 238 -19.83 -18.87 8.69
N ALA A 239 -18.99 -18.90 9.73
CA ALA A 239 -17.54 -18.95 9.56
C ALA A 239 -17.20 -20.34 8.99
N ASP A 240 -17.01 -20.42 7.68
CA ASP A 240 -16.45 -21.59 6.98
C ASP A 240 -14.91 -21.54 6.99
#